data_AF-A0A239L948-F1
#
_entry.id   AF-A0A239L948-F1
#
_cell.length_a   1.000
_cell.length_b   1.000
_cell.length_c   1.000
_cell.angle_alpha   90.00
_cell.angle_beta   90.00
_cell.angle_gamma   90.00
#
_symmetry.space_group_name_H-M   'P 1'
#
loop_
_entity.id
_entity.type
_entity.pdbx_description
1 polymer ?
#
loop_
_entity_poly.entity_id
_entity_poly.type
_entity_poly.pdbx_seq_one_letter_code
_entity_poly.pdbx_strand_id
1 'polypeptide(L)'
;MKVLRLLSAAASIVLVIGCSASPGSSGRSRDFKSTTEPYGNRHPVKADINANGTITCVSAMGKGTPACYINTTSGGYQVVTAGQSVSTGTGGTMILACQGSGALACVVNIKD
;
A
#
# COMPACT_ATOMS: atom_id res chain seq x y z
N MET A 1 72.52 7.79 33.26
CA MET A 1 71.29 7.68 34.08
C MET A 1 70.37 8.85 33.73
N LYS A 2 69.06 8.61 33.56
CA LYS A 2 67.97 9.54 33.14
C LYS A 2 67.57 9.38 31.67
N VAL A 3 66.31 9.31 31.26
CA VAL A 3 65.00 8.98 31.88
C VAL A 3 64.15 8.45 30.71
N LEU A 4 63.47 7.33 30.95
CA LEU A 4 62.46 6.70 30.11
C LEU A 4 61.25 7.64 29.92
N ARG A 5 60.77 7.87 28.69
CA ARG A 5 59.42 8.42 28.45
C ARG A 5 58.73 7.68 27.31
N LEU A 6 57.97 6.66 27.69
CA LEU A 6 56.93 6.04 26.87
C LEU A 6 55.74 7.01 26.81
N LEU A 7 55.46 7.61 25.64
CA LEU A 7 54.16 8.23 25.38
C LEU A 7 53.24 7.17 24.75
N SER A 8 52.36 6.61 25.58
CA SER A 8 51.23 5.79 25.15
C SER A 8 50.14 6.74 24.63
N ALA A 9 49.98 6.81 23.32
CA ALA A 9 48.85 7.49 22.69
C ALA A 9 47.75 6.45 22.41
N ALA A 10 46.76 6.38 23.31
CA ALA A 10 45.55 5.60 23.07
C ALA A 10 44.71 6.31 22.01
N ALA A 11 44.73 5.80 20.78
CA ALA A 11 43.83 6.25 19.72
C ALA A 11 42.45 5.62 19.95
N SER A 12 41.51 6.39 20.49
CA SER A 12 40.10 5.99 20.58
C SER A 12 39.47 6.03 19.19
N ILE A 13 39.27 4.86 18.59
CA ILE A 13 38.49 4.70 17.36
C ILE A 13 37.01 4.85 17.73
N VAL A 14 36.42 6.00 17.41
CA VAL A 14 34.97 6.22 17.53
C VAL A 14 34.30 5.60 16.29
N LEU A 15 33.77 4.40 16.46
CA LEU A 15 32.97 3.73 15.43
C LEU A 15 31.56 4.30 15.44
N VAL A 16 31.28 5.28 14.59
CA VAL A 16 29.93 5.80 14.35
C VAL A 16 29.20 4.79 13.47
N ILE A 17 28.53 3.82 14.09
CA ILE A 17 27.57 2.94 13.42
C ILE A 17 26.32 3.79 13.14
N GLY A 18 26.33 4.47 11.99
CA GLY A 18 25.13 5.08 11.42
C GLY A 18 24.17 3.96 11.02
N CYS A 19 23.23 3.64 11.92
CA CYS A 19 22.08 2.84 11.56
C CYS A 19 21.25 3.69 10.59
N SER A 20 21.35 3.41 9.30
CA SER A 20 20.41 3.89 8.29
C SER A 20 19.05 3.26 8.57
N ALA A 21 18.35 3.76 9.58
CA ALA A 21 16.93 3.54 9.71
C ALA A 21 16.29 4.27 8.53
N SER A 22 16.08 3.54 7.42
CA SER A 22 15.10 3.93 6.42
C SER A 22 13.85 4.36 7.19
N PRO A 23 13.33 5.59 7.01
CA PRO A 23 12.11 5.98 7.68
C PRO A 23 11.04 4.99 7.24
N GLY A 24 10.71 4.06 8.13
CA GLY A 24 9.58 3.17 7.95
C GLY A 24 8.38 4.10 7.84
N SER A 25 7.90 4.31 6.62
CA SER A 25 6.54 4.77 6.40
C SER A 25 5.68 3.83 7.22
N SER A 26 5.14 4.33 8.33
CA SER A 26 4.19 3.58 9.13
C SER A 26 2.95 3.49 8.25
N GLY A 27 2.93 2.47 7.40
CA GLY A 27 2.01 2.40 6.28
C GLY A 27 0.58 2.39 6.79
N ARG A 28 -0.21 3.39 6.37
CA ARG A 28 -1.59 3.52 6.85
C ARG A 28 -2.41 2.44 6.14
N SER A 29 -2.92 1.47 6.91
CA SER A 29 -3.86 0.47 6.42
C SER A 29 -5.29 1.02 6.48
N ARG A 30 -6.02 0.98 5.35
CA ARG A 30 -7.39 1.52 5.24
C ARG A 30 -8.25 0.62 4.37
N ASP A 31 -9.48 0.36 4.80
CA ASP A 31 -10.44 -0.42 4.03
C ASP A 31 -11.49 0.47 3.35
N PHE A 32 -11.81 0.15 2.11
CA PHE A 32 -12.85 0.82 1.33
C PHE A 32 -13.80 -0.19 0.73
N LYS A 33 -15.10 0.15 0.72
CA LYS A 33 -16.16 -0.73 0.26
C LYS A 33 -16.99 -0.07 -0.84
N SER A 34 -17.09 -0.72 -1.98
CA SER A 34 -18.02 -0.35 -3.06
C SER A 34 -19.15 -1.37 -3.16
N THR A 35 -20.33 -0.92 -3.57
CA THR A 35 -21.48 -1.78 -3.80
C THR A 35 -22.10 -1.54 -5.17
N THR A 36 -22.83 -2.53 -5.67
CA THR A 36 -23.75 -2.39 -6.81
C THR A 36 -25.09 -2.93 -6.37
N GLU A 37 -26.16 -2.19 -6.66
CA GLU A 37 -27.52 -2.58 -6.34
C GLU A 37 -28.03 -3.70 -7.27
N PRO A 38 -29.10 -4.43 -6.89
CA PRO A 38 -29.68 -5.48 -7.73
C PRO A 38 -29.99 -5.06 -9.17
N TYR A 39 -30.33 -3.79 -9.40
CA TYR A 39 -30.69 -3.23 -10.70
C TYR A 39 -29.52 -2.57 -11.45
N GLY A 40 -28.29 -2.73 -10.94
CA GLY A 40 -27.08 -2.26 -11.62
C GLY A 40 -26.62 -0.85 -11.26
N ASN A 41 -27.29 -0.14 -10.36
CA ASN A 41 -26.80 1.15 -9.85
C ASN A 41 -25.50 0.92 -9.07
N ARG A 42 -24.40 1.50 -9.55
CA ARG A 42 -23.06 1.33 -8.97
C ARG A 42 -22.75 2.47 -8.01
N HIS A 43 -22.16 2.14 -6.87
CA HIS A 43 -21.68 3.09 -5.86
C HIS A 43 -20.15 3.02 -5.78
N PRO A 44 -19.43 3.63 -6.75
CA PRO A 44 -17.98 3.62 -6.73
C PRO A 44 -17.46 4.47 -5.57
N VAL A 45 -16.34 4.06 -4.99
CA VAL A 45 -15.67 4.79 -3.90
C VAL A 45 -14.37 5.36 -4.41
N LYS A 46 -14.04 6.58 -3.96
CA LYS A 46 -12.77 7.23 -4.27
C LYS A 46 -11.94 7.40 -3.00
N ALA A 47 -10.63 7.26 -3.13
CA ALA A 47 -9.68 7.49 -2.05
C ALA A 47 -8.35 7.99 -2.60
N ASP A 48 -7.71 8.91 -1.89
CA ASP A 48 -6.32 9.27 -2.18
C ASP A 48 -5.38 8.19 -1.65
N ILE A 49 -4.35 7.89 -2.45
CA ILE A 49 -3.35 6.85 -2.22
C ILE A 49 -1.95 7.44 -2.33
N ASN A 50 -1.04 7.02 -1.45
CA ASN A 50 0.37 7.41 -1.52
C ASN A 50 1.12 6.58 -2.56
N ALA A 51 2.28 7.08 -2.97
CA ALA A 51 3.19 6.34 -3.82
C ALA A 51 3.76 5.10 -3.10
N ASN A 52 4.09 4.07 -3.86
CA ASN A 52 4.73 2.82 -3.39
C ASN A 52 3.91 1.99 -2.38
N GLY A 53 2.65 2.30 -2.17
CA GLY A 53 1.68 1.45 -1.47
C GLY A 53 1.13 0.30 -2.32
N THR A 54 0.26 -0.49 -1.71
CA THR A 54 -0.44 -1.65 -2.32
C THR A 54 -1.94 -1.56 -2.10
N ILE A 55 -2.73 -1.93 -3.10
CA ILE A 55 -4.19 -2.08 -3.01
C ILE A 55 -4.52 -3.57 -3.15
N THR A 56 -5.10 -4.18 -2.13
CA THR A 56 -5.50 -5.59 -2.11
C THR A 56 -7.01 -5.70 -2.21
N CYS A 57 -7.53 -6.50 -3.14
CA CYS A 57 -8.95 -6.87 -3.14
C CYS A 57 -9.18 -7.91 -2.04
N VAL A 58 -9.77 -7.50 -0.93
CA VAL A 58 -10.01 -8.37 0.24
C VAL A 58 -11.21 -9.27 -0.03
N SER A 59 -12.26 -8.74 -0.64
CA SER A 59 -13.45 -9.52 -1.00
C SER A 59 -14.15 -8.93 -2.21
N ALA A 60 -14.78 -9.81 -2.99
CA ALA A 60 -15.74 -9.46 -4.02
C ALA A 60 -16.89 -10.48 -3.94
N MET A 61 -18.08 -9.99 -3.60
CA MET A 61 -19.27 -10.80 -3.33
C MET A 61 -20.40 -10.42 -4.29
N GLY A 62 -21.24 -11.38 -4.64
CA GLY A 62 -22.41 -11.18 -5.48
C GLY A 62 -22.64 -12.32 -6.48
N LYS A 63 -23.59 -12.15 -7.39
CA LYS A 63 -23.84 -13.11 -8.47
C LYS A 63 -22.86 -12.91 -9.64
N GLY A 64 -22.54 -14.00 -10.33
CA GLY A 64 -21.56 -14.01 -11.42
C GLY A 64 -20.14 -14.26 -10.91
N THR A 65 -19.13 -13.81 -11.64
CA THR A 65 -17.72 -13.81 -11.24
C THR A 65 -17.32 -12.42 -10.73
N PRO A 66 -17.66 -12.05 -9.46
CA PRO A 66 -17.42 -10.72 -8.94
C PRO A 66 -15.91 -10.45 -8.79
N ALA A 67 -15.49 -9.23 -9.11
CA ALA A 67 -14.11 -8.77 -8.95
C ALA A 67 -14.06 -7.29 -8.55
N CYS A 68 -12.99 -6.89 -7.87
CA CYS A 68 -12.71 -5.48 -7.61
C CYS A 68 -12.23 -4.82 -8.91
N TYR A 69 -12.92 -3.77 -9.35
CA TYR A 69 -12.51 -2.94 -10.47
C TYR A 69 -11.84 -1.69 -9.92
N ILE A 70 -10.51 -1.63 -10.03
CA ILE A 70 -9.67 -0.59 -9.45
C ILE A 70 -9.14 0.27 -10.58
N ASN A 71 -9.41 1.57 -10.54
CA ASN A 71 -8.77 2.55 -11.42
C ASN A 71 -7.85 3.44 -10.59
N THR A 72 -6.57 3.48 -10.91
CA THR A 72 -5.62 4.42 -10.28
C THR A 72 -5.17 5.46 -11.31
N THR A 73 -4.92 6.69 -10.85
CA THR A 73 -4.46 7.79 -11.73
C THR A 73 -3.22 7.41 -12.53
N SER A 74 -2.29 6.65 -11.93
CA SER A 74 -1.02 6.27 -12.56
C SER A 74 -1.04 4.92 -13.28
N GLY A 75 -1.92 3.99 -12.88
CA GLY A 75 -1.93 2.60 -13.36
C GLY A 75 -3.10 2.25 -14.28
N GLY A 76 -4.07 3.15 -14.41
CA GLY A 76 -5.30 2.90 -15.18
C GLY A 76 -6.20 1.84 -14.55
N TYR A 77 -7.04 1.24 -15.38
CA TYR A 77 -8.06 0.28 -14.95
C TYR A 77 -7.52 -1.14 -14.83
N GLN A 78 -7.79 -1.78 -13.70
CA GLN A 78 -7.38 -3.15 -13.39
C GLN A 78 -8.53 -3.93 -12.74
N VAL A 79 -8.71 -5.17 -13.19
CA VAL A 79 -9.62 -6.14 -12.58
C VAL A 79 -8.83 -7.01 -11.62
N VAL A 80 -9.20 -7.00 -10.36
CA VAL A 80 -8.48 -7.69 -9.28
C VAL A 80 -9.44 -8.62 -8.58
N THR A 81 -9.15 -9.92 -8.61
CA THR A 81 -9.94 -10.93 -7.89
C THR A 81 -9.62 -10.92 -6.40
N ALA A 82 -10.51 -11.48 -5.58
CA ALA A 82 -10.29 -11.54 -4.13
C ALA A 82 -8.97 -12.28 -3.80
N GLY A 83 -8.18 -11.68 -2.91
CA GLY A 83 -6.83 -12.15 -2.53
C GLY A 83 -5.69 -11.62 -3.41
N GLN A 84 -5.99 -10.95 -4.53
CA GLN A 84 -4.96 -10.34 -5.39
C GLN A 84 -4.71 -8.88 -5.01
N SER A 85 -3.54 -8.38 -5.39
CA SER A 85 -3.08 -7.03 -5.09
C SER A 85 -2.47 -6.33 -6.29
N VAL A 86 -2.53 -5.00 -6.29
CA VAL A 86 -1.92 -4.13 -7.30
C VAL A 86 -1.12 -3.02 -6.64
N SER A 87 -0.09 -2.53 -7.33
CA SER A 87 0.73 -1.41 -6.84
C SER A 87 0.00 -0.08 -7.04
N THR A 88 0.16 0.83 -6.09
CA THR A 88 -0.29 2.23 -6.20
C THR A 88 0.58 3.07 -7.14
N GLY A 89 1.75 2.57 -7.55
CA GLY A 89 2.68 3.30 -8.41
C GLY A 89 3.14 4.62 -7.79
N THR A 90 2.96 5.73 -8.51
CA THR A 90 3.32 7.07 -8.05
C THR A 90 2.30 7.69 -7.08
N GLY A 91 1.25 6.96 -6.70
CA GLY A 91 0.15 7.46 -5.89
C GLY A 91 -0.86 8.28 -6.71
N GLY A 92 -1.71 9.04 -6.02
CA GLY A 92 -2.78 9.84 -6.63
C GLY A 92 -4.15 9.45 -6.09
N THR A 93 -5.12 9.24 -6.97
CA THR A 93 -6.48 8.85 -6.59
C THR A 93 -6.79 7.45 -7.10
N MET A 94 -7.41 6.65 -6.23
CA MET A 94 -8.01 5.36 -6.54
C MET A 94 -9.53 5.51 -6.68
N ILE A 95 -10.12 4.81 -7.65
CA ILE A 95 -11.55 4.59 -7.78
C ILE A 95 -11.81 3.09 -7.70
N LEU A 96 -12.59 2.66 -6.72
CA LEU A 96 -13.06 1.29 -6.56
C LEU A 96 -14.50 1.17 -7.07
N ALA A 97 -14.74 0.18 -7.91
CA ALA A 97 -16.08 -0.32 -8.24
C ALA A 97 -16.13 -1.85 -8.14
N CYS A 98 -17.34 -2.40 -8.17
CA CYS A 98 -17.53 -3.83 -8.38
C CYS A 98 -17.76 -4.16 -9.86
N GLN A 99 -17.06 -5.17 -10.35
CA GLN A 99 -17.36 -5.79 -11.64
C GLN A 99 -18.24 -7.03 -11.44
N GLY A 100 -19.26 -7.17 -12.27
CA GLY A 100 -20.21 -8.29 -12.23
C GLY A 100 -21.62 -7.84 -12.59
N SER A 101 -22.62 -8.67 -12.23
CA SER A 101 -24.04 -8.41 -12.49
C SER A 101 -24.89 -8.63 -11.24
N GLY A 102 -25.92 -7.79 -11.06
CA GLY A 102 -26.81 -7.84 -9.91
C GLY A 102 -26.21 -7.15 -8.68
N ALA A 103 -26.66 -7.57 -7.50
CA ALA A 103 -26.16 -7.00 -6.24
C ALA A 103 -24.73 -7.46 -5.97
N LEU A 104 -23.81 -6.51 -5.83
CA LEU A 104 -22.39 -6.77 -5.60
C LEU A 104 -21.87 -5.98 -4.39
N ALA A 105 -20.85 -6.51 -3.72
CA ALA A 105 -20.09 -5.81 -2.70
C ALA A 105 -18.61 -6.16 -2.82
N CYS A 106 -17.75 -5.15 -2.87
CA CYS A 106 -16.31 -5.30 -3.03
C CYS A 106 -15.61 -4.50 -1.96
N VAL A 107 -14.60 -5.09 -1.35
CA VAL A 107 -13.78 -4.47 -0.31
C VAL A 107 -12.33 -4.54 -0.74
N VAL A 108 -11.66 -3.39 -0.69
CA VAL A 108 -10.21 -3.32 -0.84
C VAL A 108 -9.57 -2.80 0.43
N ASN A 109 -8.35 -3.28 0.69
CA ASN A 109 -7.45 -2.74 1.69
C ASN A 109 -6.33 -2.00 0.98
N ILE A 110 -6.05 -0.77 1.40
CA ILE A 110 -4.92 0.03 0.93
C ILE A 110 -3.89 0.06 2.04
N LYS A 111 -2.65 -0.26 1.68
CA LYS A 111 -1.47 -0.03 2.52
C LYS A 111 -0.59 0.99 1.83
N ASP A 112 -0.54 2.20 2.37
CA ASP A 112 0.31 3.29 1.91
C ASP A 112 1.74 3.19 2.45
#